data_AF-G0TZJ3-F1
#
_entry.id   AF-G0TZJ3-F1
#
_cell.length_a   1.000
_cell.length_b   1.000
_cell.length_c   1.000
_cell.angle_alpha   90.00
_cell.angle_beta   90.00
_cell.angle_gamma   90.00
#
_symmetry.space_group_name_H-M   'P 1'
#
loop_
_entity.id
_entity.type
_entity.pdbx_description
1 polymer ?
#
loop_
_entity_poly.entity_id
_entity_poly.type
_entity_poly.pdbx_seq_one_letter_code
_entity_poly.pdbx_strand_id
1 'polypeptide(L)'
;MTTMQKVDATLARFDRKSPRAAYAQICEEMGIRKQRAVTSLLSDAPRDWEKHRVFDCSKCVLGSKGCMAVIPLMLCSRSLRRVVFRGCQVTDEFVEQLAETLQDHQSIRSIDVSCNPLITVYSADPIIRMLRVNKNVVRFCVEDTHIGTNVMNIIDDICDRNQNEVANYYADDYFRMKNLFNYLDGDGSGWVSLRGLVLNAPFPVLQEQLIERIASRRIKKRSDGTISVNTFLEIVYFNYKTDVEIARRMREVDTDYRNIILNWKHLLDVMDASGRRAKIAAAKGAKNNEEAAELETESEPESETEDGAPLPGKLPVLPPADLFRLRIRAHELTPAEARDIVAAAVKLQIDADARQSEMKTGEDGQESKSPTTATAPRSEVQLTYQCLRRAYRTVSQPQPLPKRFRFLQEHEDDYIPPMMRAGSRLISISKLSFLDTNSSNASFHSASSQGDVGFVDDEENRTRWWALPPAIVRLISQFFNEEASKLPKKRQSTLAVSPRTQRDLAMEKSHIPITTFLSSEFKTDLETLKPRLLTDRFIQHGIPIEVSSITLQEMVNCLNEYYLEVSVDKPITVEQIREMRVPELQPNDGSPAQ
;
A
#
# COMPACT_ATOMS: atom_id res chain seq x y z
N MET A 1 8.16 34.75 -16.29
CA MET A 1 8.13 34.78 -14.81
C MET A 1 7.51 33.47 -14.37
N THR A 2 8.20 32.67 -13.54
CA THR A 2 7.62 31.42 -13.03
C THR A 2 6.41 31.75 -12.15
N THR A 3 5.48 30.81 -12.03
CA THR A 3 4.33 30.90 -11.12
C THR A 3 4.73 31.24 -9.69
N MET A 4 5.81 30.66 -9.18
CA MET A 4 6.35 30.98 -7.85
C MET A 4 6.82 32.44 -7.74
N GLN A 5 7.46 32.99 -8.78
CA GLN A 5 7.79 34.42 -8.84
C GLN A 5 6.54 35.30 -8.88
N LYS A 6 5.47 34.87 -9.57
CA LYS A 6 4.17 35.57 -9.56
C LYS A 6 3.57 35.56 -8.15
N VAL A 7 3.62 34.42 -7.44
CA VAL A 7 3.15 34.28 -6.05
C VAL A 7 3.91 35.23 -5.13
N ASP A 8 5.25 35.21 -5.18
CA ASP A 8 6.09 36.06 -4.32
C ASP A 8 5.88 37.55 -4.60
N ALA A 9 5.77 37.93 -5.88
CA ALA A 9 5.44 39.30 -6.26
C ALA A 9 4.06 39.72 -5.75
N THR A 10 3.08 38.82 -5.79
CA THR A 10 1.71 39.07 -5.31
C THR A 10 1.67 39.17 -3.78
N LEU A 11 2.38 38.28 -3.07
CA LEU A 11 2.52 38.34 -1.61
C LEU A 11 3.24 39.61 -1.15
N ALA A 12 4.32 40.01 -1.84
CA ALA A 12 5.03 41.25 -1.55
C ALA A 12 4.13 42.48 -1.80
N ARG A 13 3.35 42.47 -2.88
CA ARG A 13 2.41 43.54 -3.24
C ARG A 13 1.32 43.76 -2.18
N PHE A 14 0.90 42.68 -1.51
CA PHE A 14 -0.16 42.73 -0.49
C PHE A 14 0.36 42.54 0.95
N ASP A 15 1.66 42.71 1.19
CA ASP A 15 2.19 42.62 2.55
C ASP A 15 1.49 43.64 3.46
N ARG A 16 1.12 43.18 4.66
CA ARG A 16 0.39 43.93 5.71
C ARG A 16 -1.03 44.40 5.34
N LYS A 17 -1.51 44.15 4.13
CA LYS A 17 -2.89 44.48 3.75
C LYS A 17 -3.86 43.40 4.24
N SER A 18 -5.09 43.81 4.52
CA SER A 18 -6.18 42.86 4.74
C SER A 18 -6.64 42.27 3.40
N PRO A 19 -7.21 41.04 3.37
CA PRO A 19 -7.79 40.48 2.16
C PRO A 19 -8.80 41.42 1.49
N ARG A 20 -9.60 42.13 2.30
CA ARG A 20 -10.56 43.14 1.84
C ARG A 20 -9.88 44.33 1.16
N ALA A 21 -8.82 44.87 1.78
CA ALA A 21 -8.07 46.00 1.22
C ALA A 21 -7.34 45.61 -0.09
N ALA A 22 -6.78 44.40 -0.14
CA ALA A 22 -6.16 43.86 -1.36
C ALA A 22 -7.18 43.74 -2.50
N TYR A 23 -8.39 43.20 -2.24
CA TYR A 23 -9.46 43.15 -3.24
C TYR A 23 -9.86 44.54 -3.72
N ALA A 24 -9.99 45.49 -2.79
CA ALA A 24 -10.34 46.86 -3.13
C ALA A 24 -9.31 47.50 -4.07
N GLN A 25 -8.02 47.28 -3.82
CA GLN A 25 -6.93 47.74 -4.66
C GLN A 25 -6.96 47.07 -6.05
N ILE A 26 -7.16 45.75 -6.13
CA ILE A 26 -7.22 45.03 -7.42
C ILE A 26 -8.39 45.56 -8.26
N CYS A 27 -9.55 45.76 -7.65
CA CYS A 27 -10.71 46.34 -8.35
C CYS A 27 -10.40 47.75 -8.89
N GLU A 28 -9.74 48.60 -8.10
CA GLU A 28 -9.34 49.94 -8.53
C GLU A 28 -8.38 49.90 -9.73
N GLU A 29 -7.35 49.06 -9.68
CA GLU A 29 -6.38 48.90 -10.76
C GLU A 29 -7.01 48.36 -12.05
N MET A 30 -8.00 47.47 -11.93
CA MET A 30 -8.72 46.93 -13.08
C MET A 30 -9.87 47.84 -13.56
N GLY A 31 -10.14 48.95 -12.89
CA GLY A 31 -11.26 49.84 -13.20
C GLY A 31 -12.64 49.21 -12.98
N ILE A 32 -12.75 48.30 -12.01
CA ILE A 32 -13.97 47.54 -11.70
C ILE A 32 -14.59 48.07 -10.41
N ARG A 33 -15.93 48.15 -10.37
CA ARG A 33 -16.65 48.49 -9.15
C ARG A 33 -16.57 47.34 -8.14
N LYS A 34 -16.08 47.63 -6.93
CA LYS A 34 -16.00 46.70 -5.80
C LYS A 34 -17.37 46.12 -5.48
N GLN A 35 -17.47 44.79 -5.43
CA GLN A 35 -18.72 44.10 -5.08
C GLN A 35 -18.86 43.96 -3.57
N ARG A 36 -20.01 44.39 -3.03
CA ARG A 36 -20.27 44.37 -1.57
C ARG A 36 -20.26 42.95 -1.02
N ALA A 37 -20.81 41.98 -1.76
CA ALA A 37 -20.87 40.59 -1.36
C ALA A 37 -19.47 39.97 -1.17
N VAL A 38 -18.55 40.17 -2.13
CA VAL A 38 -17.15 39.73 -1.99
C VAL A 38 -16.45 40.45 -0.85
N THR A 39 -16.66 41.76 -0.71
CA THR A 39 -16.08 42.56 0.37
C THR A 39 -16.50 42.03 1.76
N SER A 40 -17.74 41.56 1.90
CA SER A 40 -18.25 40.96 3.15
C SER A 40 -17.72 39.56 3.43
N LEU A 41 -17.34 38.81 2.39
CA LEU A 41 -16.70 37.48 2.54
C LEU A 41 -15.25 37.60 3.02
N LEU A 42 -14.58 38.73 2.73
CA LEU A 42 -13.19 38.97 3.05
C LEU A 42 -13.02 39.64 4.43
N SER A 43 -12.07 39.11 5.21
CA SER A 43 -11.63 39.72 6.48
C SER A 43 -11.01 41.09 6.26
N ASP A 44 -11.25 41.98 7.22
CA ASP A 44 -10.64 43.31 7.27
C ASP A 44 -9.38 43.36 8.12
N ALA A 45 -9.06 42.28 8.82
CA ALA A 45 -7.85 42.21 9.63
C ALA A 45 -6.61 42.10 8.71
N PRO A 46 -5.54 42.89 8.96
CA PRO A 46 -4.32 42.83 8.17
C PRO A 46 -3.67 41.45 8.30
N ARG A 47 -3.15 40.91 7.19
CA ARG A 47 -2.53 39.57 7.10
C ARG A 47 -3.46 38.39 7.44
N ASP A 48 -4.76 38.59 7.55
CA ASP A 48 -5.72 37.54 7.89
C ASP A 48 -6.13 36.67 6.69
N TRP A 49 -5.13 36.20 5.93
CA TRP A 49 -5.31 35.34 4.75
C TRP A 49 -5.62 33.89 5.14
N GLU A 50 -5.20 33.47 6.34
CA GLU A 50 -5.30 32.09 6.80
C GLU A 50 -6.69 31.68 7.31
N LYS A 51 -7.57 32.65 7.55
CA LYS A 51 -8.93 32.41 8.08
C LYS A 51 -9.89 31.83 7.04
N HIS A 52 -9.63 32.06 5.74
CA HIS A 52 -10.57 31.70 4.68
C HIS A 52 -10.21 30.34 4.07
N ARG A 53 -10.86 29.28 4.57
CA ARG A 53 -10.73 27.93 3.99
C ARG A 53 -11.63 27.71 2.77
N VAL A 54 -12.74 28.44 2.69
CA VAL A 54 -13.72 28.35 1.61
C VAL A 54 -13.96 29.75 1.07
N PHE A 55 -13.84 29.90 -0.24
CA PHE A 55 -14.16 31.12 -0.96
C PHE A 55 -15.38 30.87 -1.84
N ASP A 56 -16.56 31.23 -1.35
CA ASP A 56 -17.83 30.95 -2.01
C ASP A 56 -18.43 32.22 -2.61
N CYS A 57 -18.34 32.35 -3.93
CA CYS A 57 -18.91 33.43 -4.72
C CYS A 57 -20.26 33.08 -5.34
N SER A 58 -20.88 31.93 -5.05
CA SER A 58 -22.14 31.50 -5.68
C SER A 58 -23.29 32.52 -5.59
N LYS A 59 -23.27 33.37 -4.56
CA LYS A 59 -24.26 34.45 -4.34
C LYS A 59 -23.82 35.80 -4.93
N CYS A 60 -22.69 35.86 -5.61
CA CYS A 60 -22.10 37.09 -6.13
C CYS A 60 -22.30 37.16 -7.65
N VAL A 61 -22.95 38.24 -8.12
CA VAL A 61 -23.01 38.54 -9.55
C VAL A 61 -21.75 39.32 -9.93
N LEU A 62 -20.69 38.58 -10.27
CA LEU A 62 -19.37 39.14 -10.54
C LEU A 62 -19.18 39.58 -11.99
N GLY A 63 -19.71 38.81 -12.94
CA GLY A 63 -19.34 38.91 -14.35
C GLY A 63 -17.88 38.49 -14.59
N SER A 64 -17.47 38.41 -15.85
CA SER A 64 -16.12 37.94 -16.23
C SER A 64 -15.00 38.75 -15.57
N LYS A 65 -15.04 40.09 -15.70
CA LYS A 65 -14.04 40.99 -15.10
C LYS A 65 -14.02 40.91 -13.56
N GLY A 66 -15.19 40.82 -12.92
CA GLY A 66 -15.27 40.71 -11.46
C GLY A 66 -14.67 39.40 -10.94
N CYS A 67 -14.86 38.29 -11.66
CA CYS A 67 -14.21 37.01 -11.34
C CYS A 67 -12.69 37.12 -11.49
N MET A 68 -12.20 37.75 -12.57
CA MET A 68 -10.76 37.98 -12.80
C MET A 68 -10.09 38.74 -11.65
N ALA A 69 -10.77 39.70 -11.03
CA ALA A 69 -10.27 40.44 -9.88
C ALA A 69 -10.08 39.59 -8.61
N VAL A 70 -10.67 38.39 -8.55
CA VAL A 70 -10.53 37.46 -7.42
C VAL A 70 -9.28 36.57 -7.55
N ILE A 71 -8.84 36.26 -8.77
CA ILE A 71 -7.71 35.33 -9.01
C ILE A 71 -6.46 35.72 -8.19
N PRO A 72 -6.00 36.99 -8.15
CA PRO A 72 -4.81 37.35 -7.38
C PRO A 72 -4.98 37.17 -5.86
N LEU A 73 -6.21 37.21 -5.34
CA LEU A 73 -6.49 36.96 -3.93
C LEU A 73 -6.29 35.49 -3.56
N MET A 74 -6.63 34.59 -4.49
CA MET A 74 -6.47 33.14 -4.29
C MET A 74 -5.00 32.80 -4.05
N LEU A 75 -4.10 33.38 -4.84
CA LEU A 75 -2.64 33.22 -4.71
C LEU A 75 -2.09 33.63 -3.34
N CYS A 76 -2.74 34.57 -2.65
CA CYS A 76 -2.30 35.00 -1.32
C CYS A 76 -2.70 34.04 -0.21
N SER A 77 -3.72 33.21 -0.41
CA SER A 77 -4.25 32.35 0.64
C SER A 77 -3.70 30.93 0.58
N ARG A 78 -2.72 30.65 1.45
CA ARG A 78 -2.20 29.28 1.69
C ARG A 78 -3.18 28.37 2.42
N SER A 79 -4.25 28.93 2.98
CA SER A 79 -5.27 28.17 3.73
C SER A 79 -6.48 27.78 2.89
N LEU A 80 -6.64 28.36 1.69
CA LEU A 80 -7.81 28.17 0.85
C LEU A 80 -7.88 26.75 0.31
N ARG A 81 -8.96 26.03 0.63
CA ARG A 81 -9.20 24.63 0.25
C ARG A 81 -10.25 24.48 -0.84
N ARG A 82 -11.29 25.31 -0.80
CA ARG A 82 -12.43 25.24 -1.72
C ARG A 82 -12.76 26.59 -2.32
N VAL A 83 -12.99 26.61 -3.62
CA VAL A 83 -13.38 27.81 -4.36
C VAL A 83 -14.61 27.52 -5.19
N VAL A 84 -15.64 28.36 -5.04
CA VAL A 84 -16.94 28.18 -5.68
C VAL A 84 -17.30 29.45 -6.45
N PHE A 85 -17.42 29.32 -7.77
CA PHE A 85 -17.86 30.35 -8.71
C PHE A 85 -19.14 29.93 -9.45
N ARG A 86 -20.00 29.15 -8.78
CA ARG A 86 -21.26 28.67 -9.37
C ARG A 86 -22.14 29.84 -9.81
N GLY A 87 -22.59 29.86 -11.06
CA GLY A 87 -23.51 30.90 -11.56
C GLY A 87 -22.96 32.34 -11.57
N CYS A 88 -21.64 32.54 -11.55
CA CYS A 88 -21.01 33.86 -11.49
C CYS A 88 -20.80 34.53 -12.86
N GLN A 89 -21.32 33.93 -13.95
CA GLN A 89 -21.06 34.31 -15.34
C GLN A 89 -19.57 34.22 -15.71
N VAL A 90 -18.95 33.11 -15.30
CA VAL A 90 -17.56 32.77 -15.63
C VAL A 90 -17.43 32.45 -17.12
N THR A 91 -16.37 32.94 -17.76
CA THR A 91 -16.03 32.72 -19.17
C THR A 91 -14.83 31.77 -19.34
N ASP A 92 -14.60 31.27 -20.56
CA ASP A 92 -13.43 30.43 -20.88
C ASP A 92 -12.09 31.09 -20.52
N GLU A 93 -11.94 32.39 -20.81
CA GLU A 93 -10.73 33.17 -20.48
C GLU A 93 -10.42 33.16 -18.96
N PHE A 94 -11.46 33.23 -18.13
CA PHE A 94 -11.26 33.14 -16.68
C PHE A 94 -10.80 31.74 -16.28
N VAL A 95 -11.37 30.69 -16.86
CA VAL A 95 -11.00 29.30 -16.54
C VAL A 95 -9.56 29.02 -16.96
N GLU A 96 -9.12 29.54 -18.11
CA GLU A 96 -7.72 29.45 -18.56
C GLU A 96 -6.76 30.12 -17.56
N GLN A 97 -7.07 31.35 -17.15
CA GLN A 97 -6.26 32.09 -16.16
C GLN A 97 -6.29 31.44 -14.77
N LEU A 98 -7.45 30.91 -14.36
CA LEU A 98 -7.59 30.13 -13.14
C LEU A 98 -6.74 28.87 -13.21
N ALA A 99 -6.79 28.12 -14.31
CA ALA A 99 -5.99 26.92 -14.51
C ALA A 99 -4.49 27.22 -14.47
N GLU A 100 -4.02 28.30 -15.12
CA GLU A 100 -2.62 28.73 -15.04
C GLU A 100 -2.21 29.06 -13.60
N THR A 101 -3.04 29.81 -12.89
CA THR A 101 -2.81 30.20 -11.49
C THR A 101 -2.76 28.99 -10.56
N LEU A 102 -3.58 27.98 -10.84
CA LEU A 102 -3.71 26.79 -10.01
C LEU A 102 -2.64 25.73 -10.27
N GLN A 103 -1.86 25.78 -11.34
CA GLN A 103 -0.83 24.76 -11.63
C GLN A 103 0.13 24.51 -10.46
N ASP A 104 0.47 25.55 -9.70
CA ASP A 104 1.39 25.47 -8.56
C ASP A 104 0.74 25.82 -7.23
N HIS A 105 -0.59 25.92 -7.20
CA HIS A 105 -1.30 26.29 -5.99
C HIS A 105 -1.30 25.13 -5.01
N GLN A 106 -0.70 25.36 -3.84
CA GLN A 106 -0.43 24.29 -2.88
C GLN A 106 -1.71 23.78 -2.21
N SER A 107 -2.67 24.67 -1.93
CA SER A 107 -3.72 24.40 -0.94
C SER A 107 -5.11 24.03 -1.46
N ILE A 108 -5.47 24.43 -2.69
CA ILE A 108 -6.84 24.29 -3.21
C ILE A 108 -7.06 22.85 -3.67
N ARG A 109 -8.20 22.28 -3.28
CA ARG A 109 -8.60 20.89 -3.53
C ARG A 109 -9.85 20.76 -4.37
N SER A 110 -10.81 21.66 -4.12
CA SER A 110 -12.11 21.63 -4.75
C SER A 110 -12.39 22.95 -5.43
N ILE A 111 -12.69 22.88 -6.71
CA ILE A 111 -13.10 24.01 -7.53
C ILE A 111 -14.47 23.69 -8.09
N ASP A 112 -15.36 24.66 -8.03
CA ASP A 112 -16.70 24.53 -8.56
C ASP A 112 -16.98 25.74 -9.45
N VAL A 113 -17.08 25.50 -10.76
CA VAL A 113 -17.44 26.51 -11.77
C VAL A 113 -18.76 26.13 -12.45
N SER A 114 -19.59 25.33 -11.79
CA SER A 114 -20.87 24.86 -12.34
C SER A 114 -21.88 25.99 -12.62
N CYS A 115 -22.90 25.70 -13.42
CA CYS A 115 -23.96 26.63 -13.82
C CYS A 115 -23.43 27.92 -14.48
N ASN A 116 -22.33 27.83 -15.23
CA ASN A 116 -21.80 28.95 -16.01
C ASN A 116 -21.87 28.61 -17.50
N PRO A 117 -22.91 29.05 -18.22
CA PRO A 117 -23.11 28.69 -19.63
C PRO A 117 -22.05 29.27 -20.57
N LEU A 118 -21.26 30.26 -20.14
CA LEU A 118 -20.17 30.84 -20.94
C LEU A 118 -18.87 30.02 -20.88
N ILE A 119 -18.85 28.94 -20.09
CA ILE A 119 -17.77 27.95 -20.10
C ILE A 119 -18.12 26.92 -21.18
N THR A 120 -17.27 26.83 -22.20
CA THR A 120 -17.43 25.95 -23.35
C THR A 120 -16.34 24.89 -23.39
N VAL A 121 -16.32 24.08 -24.45
CA VAL A 121 -15.30 23.05 -24.68
C VAL A 121 -13.86 23.61 -24.71
N TYR A 122 -13.66 24.91 -25.00
CA TYR A 122 -12.34 25.52 -25.00
C TYR A 122 -11.66 25.54 -23.62
N SER A 123 -12.45 25.55 -22.53
CA SER A 123 -11.95 25.44 -21.17
C SER A 123 -11.42 24.05 -20.81
N ALA A 124 -11.75 23.01 -21.57
CA ALA A 124 -11.43 21.63 -21.24
C ALA A 124 -9.91 21.37 -21.17
N ASP A 125 -9.16 21.83 -22.18
CA ASP A 125 -7.71 21.58 -22.25
C ASP A 125 -6.93 22.26 -21.11
N PRO A 126 -7.16 23.55 -20.78
CA PRO A 126 -6.56 24.18 -19.60
C PRO A 126 -6.86 23.43 -18.30
N ILE A 127 -8.11 22.98 -18.09
CA ILE A 127 -8.50 22.22 -16.89
C ILE A 127 -7.73 20.90 -16.83
N ILE A 128 -7.78 20.10 -17.90
CA ILE A 128 -7.13 18.78 -17.95
C ILE A 128 -5.61 18.92 -17.76
N ARG A 129 -4.98 19.91 -18.39
CA ARG A 129 -3.55 20.19 -18.24
C ARG A 129 -3.21 20.56 -16.80
N MET A 130 -3.99 21.44 -16.18
CA MET A 130 -3.79 21.82 -14.78
C MET A 130 -3.96 20.61 -13.85
N LEU A 131 -5.00 19.79 -14.02
CA LEU A 131 -5.23 18.63 -13.16
C LEU A 131 -4.13 17.56 -13.27
N ARG A 132 -3.50 17.43 -14.45
CA ARG A 132 -2.35 16.52 -14.63
C ARG A 132 -1.10 17.02 -13.90
N VAL A 133 -0.90 18.33 -13.84
CA VAL A 133 0.26 18.97 -13.19
C VAL A 133 0.04 19.11 -11.68
N ASN A 134 -1.11 19.65 -11.27
CA ASN A 134 -1.45 19.87 -9.86
C ASN A 134 -2.28 18.73 -9.29
N LYS A 135 -1.59 17.82 -8.61
CA LYS A 135 -2.18 16.66 -7.91
C LYS A 135 -2.99 17.03 -6.66
N ASN A 136 -2.90 18.27 -6.16
CA ASN A 136 -3.68 18.71 -5.01
C ASN A 136 -5.17 18.90 -5.34
N VAL A 137 -5.50 19.18 -6.60
CA VAL A 137 -6.89 19.35 -7.04
C VAL A 137 -7.51 17.98 -7.27
N VAL A 138 -8.39 17.61 -6.33
CA VAL A 138 -9.07 16.31 -6.29
C VAL A 138 -10.54 16.41 -6.75
N ARG A 139 -11.08 17.63 -6.92
CA ARG A 139 -12.43 17.84 -7.42
C ARG A 139 -12.52 19.10 -8.27
N PHE A 140 -13.03 18.97 -9.49
CA PHE A 140 -13.27 20.10 -10.38
C PHE A 140 -14.67 19.97 -11.02
N CYS A 141 -15.64 20.73 -10.52
CA CYS A 141 -17.03 20.65 -10.98
C CYS A 141 -17.30 21.60 -12.15
N VAL A 142 -17.80 21.04 -13.26
CA VAL A 142 -18.20 21.76 -14.49
C VAL A 142 -19.65 21.46 -14.90
N GLU A 143 -20.47 21.00 -13.97
CA GLU A 143 -21.90 20.72 -14.20
C GLU A 143 -22.63 21.96 -14.73
N ASP A 144 -23.66 21.76 -15.56
CA ASP A 144 -24.45 22.84 -16.16
C ASP A 144 -23.62 23.90 -16.91
N THR A 145 -22.57 23.47 -17.61
CA THR A 145 -21.78 24.28 -18.58
C THR A 145 -21.96 23.72 -20.00
N HIS A 146 -21.30 24.31 -21.00
CA HIS A 146 -21.25 23.75 -22.37
C HIS A 146 -20.08 22.75 -22.57
N ILE A 147 -19.48 22.25 -21.50
CA ILE A 147 -18.52 21.13 -21.58
C ILE A 147 -19.31 19.82 -21.73
N GLY A 148 -18.97 19.03 -22.74
CA GLY A 148 -19.64 17.75 -23.01
C GLY A 148 -19.37 16.70 -21.91
N THR A 149 -20.33 15.79 -21.71
CA THR A 149 -20.26 14.71 -20.69
C THR A 149 -19.01 13.85 -20.80
N ASN A 150 -18.53 13.56 -22.02
CA ASN A 150 -17.30 12.80 -22.24
C ASN A 150 -16.07 13.49 -21.61
N VAL A 151 -15.99 14.81 -21.73
CA VAL A 151 -14.88 15.59 -21.16
C VAL A 151 -15.02 15.67 -19.64
N MET A 152 -16.25 15.81 -19.13
CA MET A 152 -16.53 15.78 -17.70
C MET A 152 -16.06 14.45 -17.07
N ASN A 153 -16.37 13.31 -17.69
CA ASN A 153 -15.89 12.00 -17.23
C ASN A 153 -14.35 11.93 -17.20
N ILE A 154 -13.66 12.50 -18.18
CA ILE A 154 -12.18 12.56 -18.19
C ILE A 154 -11.67 13.42 -17.03
N ILE A 155 -12.31 14.55 -16.75
CA ILE A 155 -11.98 15.43 -15.62
C ILE A 155 -12.17 14.66 -14.31
N ASP A 156 -13.31 13.98 -14.14
CA ASP A 156 -13.63 13.17 -12.97
C ASP A 156 -12.62 12.02 -12.80
N ASP A 157 -12.28 11.29 -13.88
CA ASP A 157 -11.27 10.23 -13.85
C ASP A 157 -9.87 10.75 -13.44
N ILE A 158 -9.50 11.97 -13.85
CA ILE A 158 -8.24 12.59 -13.40
C ILE A 158 -8.35 13.01 -11.94
N CYS A 159 -9.47 13.60 -11.53
CA CYS A 159 -9.74 13.99 -10.15
C CYS A 159 -9.72 12.78 -9.20
N ASP A 160 -10.34 11.67 -9.58
CA ASP A 160 -10.33 10.40 -8.84
C ASP A 160 -8.91 9.84 -8.76
N ARG A 161 -8.11 9.91 -9.84
CA ARG A 161 -6.70 9.52 -9.78
C ARG A 161 -5.89 10.40 -8.84
N ASN A 162 -6.07 11.72 -8.90
CA ASN A 162 -5.40 12.66 -7.99
C ASN A 162 -5.83 12.40 -6.54
N GLN A 163 -7.12 12.16 -6.30
CA GLN A 163 -7.64 11.79 -4.98
C GLN A 163 -7.01 10.50 -4.47
N ASN A 164 -6.93 9.49 -5.33
CA ASN A 164 -6.27 8.23 -5.01
C ASN A 164 -4.77 8.42 -4.76
N GLU A 165 -4.05 9.22 -5.54
CA GLU A 165 -2.63 9.51 -5.31
C GLU A 165 -2.41 10.23 -3.98
N VAL A 166 -3.25 11.20 -3.64
CA VAL A 166 -3.18 11.95 -2.38
C VAL A 166 -3.53 11.06 -1.19
N ALA A 167 -4.65 10.32 -1.26
CA ALA A 167 -5.09 9.41 -0.20
C ALA A 167 -4.11 8.24 0.00
N ASN A 168 -3.51 7.76 -1.10
CA ASN A 168 -2.53 6.67 -1.06
C ASN A 168 -1.09 7.16 -0.98
N TYR A 169 -0.82 8.46 -0.81
CA TYR A 169 0.55 8.93 -0.73
C TYR A 169 1.29 8.30 0.45
N TYR A 170 0.58 8.16 1.58
CA TYR A 170 1.01 7.42 2.78
C TYR A 170 0.56 5.95 2.78
N ALA A 171 -0.02 5.42 1.69
CA ALA A 171 -0.40 4.01 1.64
C ALA A 171 0.85 3.13 1.54
N ASP A 172 1.41 2.85 2.71
CA ASP A 172 2.30 1.74 3.01
C ASP A 172 3.50 1.56 2.07
N ASP A 173 4.11 2.65 1.62
CA ASP A 173 5.44 2.57 1.01
C ASP A 173 6.53 2.98 2.00
N TYR A 174 7.12 1.95 2.61
CA TYR A 174 8.25 2.08 3.53
C TYR A 174 9.39 2.92 2.92
N PHE A 175 9.72 2.70 1.65
CA PHE A 175 10.82 3.38 0.98
C PHE A 175 10.51 4.82 0.68
N ARG A 176 9.31 5.12 0.18
CA ARG A 176 8.87 6.51 -0.05
C ARG A 176 8.96 7.34 1.23
N MET A 177 8.51 6.78 2.35
CA MET A 177 8.56 7.46 3.64
C MET A 177 9.99 7.64 4.14
N LYS A 178 10.81 6.60 4.05
CA LYS A 178 12.22 6.70 4.42
C LYS A 178 12.98 7.72 3.56
N ASN A 179 12.66 7.83 2.27
CA ASN A 179 13.22 8.85 1.38
C ASN A 179 12.86 10.26 1.84
N LEU A 180 11.59 10.49 2.17
CA LEU A 180 11.14 11.77 2.70
C LEU A 180 11.88 12.10 4.00
N PHE A 181 12.06 11.13 4.89
CA PHE A 181 12.84 11.34 6.10
C PHE A 181 14.29 11.74 5.80
N ASN A 182 14.99 10.98 4.96
CA ASN A 182 16.40 11.25 4.64
C ASN A 182 16.59 12.60 3.93
N TYR A 183 15.61 13.01 3.12
CA TYR A 183 15.61 14.36 2.52
C TYR A 183 15.53 15.46 3.58
N LEU A 184 14.78 15.22 4.66
CA LEU A 184 14.62 16.17 5.77
C LEU A 184 15.78 16.10 6.77
N ASP A 185 16.38 14.92 6.93
CA ASP A 185 17.55 14.62 7.75
C ASP A 185 18.84 14.90 6.96
N GLY A 186 18.96 16.12 6.42
CA GLY A 186 20.06 16.50 5.55
C GLY A 186 21.45 16.43 6.21
N ASP A 187 21.51 16.35 7.55
CA ASP A 187 22.74 16.16 8.33
C ASP A 187 23.00 14.69 8.69
N GLY A 188 22.09 13.77 8.32
CA GLY A 188 22.16 12.35 8.61
C GLY A 188 22.14 12.03 10.10
N SER A 189 21.63 12.93 10.95
CA SER A 189 21.63 12.75 12.39
C SER A 189 20.69 11.62 12.86
N GLY A 190 19.74 11.21 12.01
CA GLY A 190 18.63 10.33 12.35
C GLY A 190 17.49 11.07 13.06
N TRP A 191 17.49 12.41 13.05
CA TRP A 191 16.53 13.27 13.73
C TRP A 191 16.02 14.38 12.84
N VAL A 192 14.70 14.49 12.73
CA VAL A 192 14.07 15.53 11.92
C VAL A 192 13.20 16.44 12.79
N SER A 193 13.29 17.74 12.54
CA SER A 193 12.38 18.71 13.15
C SER A 193 10.94 18.41 12.72
N LEU A 194 10.05 18.22 13.70
CA LEU A 194 8.62 17.97 13.45
C LEU A 194 8.00 19.08 12.59
N ARG A 195 8.44 20.33 12.81
CA ARG A 195 7.99 21.47 12.01
C ARG A 195 8.51 21.37 10.57
N GLY A 196 9.78 21.04 10.38
CA GLY A 196 10.36 20.82 9.05
C GLY A 196 9.63 19.71 8.30
N LEU A 197 9.31 18.62 9.00
CA LEU A 197 8.58 17.48 8.47
C LEU A 197 7.19 17.86 7.94
N VAL A 198 6.42 18.57 8.76
CA VAL A 198 5.09 19.05 8.38
C VAL A 198 5.19 20.06 7.24
N LEU A 199 6.13 21.01 7.28
CA LEU A 199 6.22 22.06 6.26
C LEU A 199 6.70 21.55 4.89
N ASN A 200 7.47 20.47 4.86
CA ASN A 200 8.03 19.91 3.64
C ASN A 200 7.21 18.75 3.06
N ALA A 201 6.08 18.36 3.65
CA ALA A 201 5.21 17.37 3.02
C ALA A 201 4.66 17.99 1.71
N PRO A 202 4.71 17.25 0.57
CA PRO A 202 4.48 17.84 -0.75
C PRO A 202 3.04 18.30 -0.98
N PHE A 203 2.09 17.74 -0.23
CA PHE A 203 0.68 18.08 -0.32
C PHE A 203 0.18 18.57 1.04
N PRO A 204 -0.51 19.72 1.13
CA PRO A 204 -1.08 20.21 2.39
C PRO A 204 -2.06 19.24 3.06
N VAL A 205 -2.67 18.32 2.30
CA VAL A 205 -3.49 17.22 2.86
C VAL A 205 -2.67 16.35 3.78
N LEU A 206 -1.48 15.98 3.31
CA LEU A 206 -0.55 15.18 4.07
C LEU A 206 -0.05 15.93 5.27
N GLN A 207 0.20 17.24 5.14
CA GLN A 207 0.58 18.08 6.27
C GLN A 207 -0.49 18.04 7.37
N GLU A 208 -1.76 18.20 7.01
CA GLU A 208 -2.89 18.14 7.95
C GLU A 208 -3.03 16.75 8.58
N GLN A 209 -3.03 15.68 7.77
CA GLN A 209 -3.08 14.30 8.27
C GLN A 209 -1.91 13.99 9.21
N LEU A 210 -0.73 14.48 8.87
CA LEU A 210 0.47 14.31 9.68
C LEU A 210 0.35 15.08 10.99
N ILE A 211 -0.11 16.33 10.97
CA ILE A 211 -0.41 17.11 12.18
C ILE A 211 -1.42 16.37 13.06
N GLU A 212 -2.49 15.84 12.47
CA GLU A 212 -3.55 15.12 13.18
C GLU A 212 -3.01 13.83 13.82
N ARG A 213 -2.27 13.02 13.06
CA ARG A 213 -1.61 11.81 13.56
C ARG A 213 -0.58 12.13 14.64
N ILE A 214 0.13 13.26 14.50
CA ILE A 214 1.08 13.73 15.50
C ILE A 214 0.36 14.09 16.81
N ALA A 215 -0.78 14.77 16.71
CA ALA A 215 -1.59 15.16 17.85
C ALA A 215 -2.21 13.94 18.56
N SER A 216 -2.71 12.96 17.79
CA SER A 216 -3.38 11.77 18.36
C SER A 216 -2.41 10.80 19.04
N ARG A 217 -1.22 10.55 18.47
CA ARG A 217 -0.30 9.51 18.95
C ARG A 217 0.64 9.91 20.09
N ARG A 218 0.59 11.16 20.58
CA ARG A 218 1.43 11.66 21.70
C ARG A 218 2.90 11.25 21.57
N ILE A 219 3.47 11.61 20.43
CA ILE A 219 4.81 11.16 20.03
C ILE A 219 5.89 11.56 21.03
N LYS A 220 6.83 10.64 21.27
CA LYS A 220 8.08 10.92 21.99
C LYS A 220 8.97 11.83 21.13
N LYS A 221 9.02 13.11 21.50
CA LYS A 221 9.89 14.13 20.90
C LYS A 221 11.03 14.51 21.84
N ARG A 222 12.15 14.96 21.29
CA ARG A 222 13.22 15.61 22.06
C ARG A 222 12.79 17.01 22.52
N SER A 223 13.57 17.61 23.43
CA SER A 223 13.31 18.95 23.95
C SER A 223 13.38 20.04 22.88
N ASP A 224 14.12 19.79 21.79
CA ASP A 224 14.22 20.66 20.61
C ASP A 224 13.07 20.46 19.60
N GLY A 225 12.12 19.55 19.88
CA GLY A 225 10.99 19.26 19.00
C GLY A 225 11.35 18.36 17.80
N THR A 226 12.52 17.72 17.80
CA THR A 226 12.89 16.71 16.81
C THR A 226 12.35 15.32 17.16
N ILE A 227 12.11 14.50 16.13
CA ILE A 227 11.69 13.10 16.23
C ILE A 227 12.68 12.20 15.49
N SER A 228 12.85 10.96 15.94
CA SER A 228 13.72 9.98 15.29
C SER A 228 13.06 9.38 14.05
N VAL A 229 13.87 8.76 13.17
CA VAL A 229 13.36 8.07 11.97
C VAL A 229 12.33 6.98 12.30
N ASN A 230 12.54 6.23 13.37
CA ASN A 230 11.64 5.14 13.75
C ASN A 230 10.30 5.69 14.21
N THR A 231 10.33 6.74 15.04
CA THR A 231 9.14 7.45 15.47
C THR A 231 8.39 8.05 14.28
N PHE A 232 9.12 8.62 13.31
CA PHE A 232 8.52 9.12 12.08
C PHE A 232 7.83 8.00 11.29
N LEU A 233 8.54 6.90 11.01
CA LEU A 233 8.00 5.76 10.28
C LEU A 233 6.80 5.13 11.00
N GLU A 234 6.79 5.07 12.33
CA GLU A 234 5.63 4.63 13.11
C GLU A 234 4.38 5.49 12.84
N ILE A 235 4.55 6.79 12.58
CA ILE A 235 3.45 7.74 12.31
C ILE A 235 2.96 7.61 10.86
N VAL A 236 3.89 7.54 9.91
CA VAL A 236 3.55 7.65 8.48
C VAL A 236 3.39 6.31 7.76
N TYR A 237 4.13 5.29 8.16
CA TYR A 237 4.08 3.96 7.56
C TYR A 237 3.26 3.03 8.46
N PHE A 238 2.03 2.77 8.05
CA PHE A 238 1.04 2.08 8.89
C PHE A 238 1.51 0.67 9.25
N ASN A 239 2.14 -0.02 8.29
CA ASN A 239 2.64 -1.37 8.46
C ASN A 239 4.02 -1.51 9.14
N TYR A 240 4.60 -0.40 9.64
CA TYR A 240 5.92 -0.40 10.28
C TYR A 240 5.99 -1.35 11.48
N LYS A 241 7.01 -2.22 11.50
CA LYS A 241 7.29 -3.15 12.58
C LYS A 241 8.27 -2.53 13.57
N THR A 242 7.80 -2.33 14.79
CA THR A 242 8.61 -1.86 15.93
C THR A 242 9.53 -2.97 16.46
N ASP A 243 10.61 -2.62 17.17
CA ASP A 243 11.49 -3.62 17.79
C ASP A 243 10.72 -4.55 18.76
N VAL A 244 9.73 -4.00 19.46
CA VAL A 244 8.87 -4.75 20.40
C VAL A 244 8.04 -5.78 19.64
N GLU A 245 7.45 -5.40 18.51
CA GLU A 245 6.68 -6.32 17.67
C GLU A 245 7.57 -7.37 17.02
N ILE A 246 8.77 -7.01 16.58
CA ILE A 246 9.77 -7.97 16.06
C ILE A 246 10.12 -8.99 17.15
N ALA A 247 10.46 -8.53 18.35
CA ALA A 247 10.77 -9.40 19.48
C ALA A 247 9.59 -10.28 19.93
N ARG A 248 8.35 -9.77 19.81
CA ARG A 248 7.14 -10.58 20.01
C ARG A 248 7.01 -11.64 18.91
N ARG A 249 7.12 -11.26 17.64
CA ARG A 249 7.02 -12.15 16.48
C ARG A 249 8.09 -13.25 16.49
N MET A 250 9.29 -12.97 16.99
CA MET A 250 10.34 -13.98 17.18
C MET A 250 9.95 -15.09 18.16
N ARG A 251 9.17 -14.76 19.20
CA ARG A 251 8.72 -15.69 20.25
C ARG A 251 7.45 -16.45 19.86
N GLU A 252 6.71 -15.98 18.87
CA GLU A 252 5.50 -16.63 18.39
C GLU A 252 5.80 -18.01 17.76
N VAL A 253 4.90 -18.96 17.99
CA VAL A 253 4.92 -20.26 17.30
C VAL A 253 4.62 -20.03 15.83
N ASP A 254 5.30 -20.78 14.94
CA ASP A 254 5.11 -20.65 13.50
C ASP A 254 3.82 -21.34 13.04
N THR A 255 2.69 -20.67 13.29
CA THR A 255 1.35 -21.13 12.89
C THR A 255 1.24 -21.22 11.36
N ASP A 256 1.92 -20.34 10.63
CA ASP A 256 1.91 -20.34 9.16
C ASP A 256 2.53 -21.62 8.61
N TYR A 257 3.69 -22.02 9.15
CA TYR A 257 4.34 -23.29 8.80
C TYR A 257 3.47 -24.51 9.15
N ARG A 258 2.88 -24.53 10.36
CA ARG A 258 1.96 -25.60 10.77
C ARG A 258 0.78 -25.72 9.81
N ASN A 259 0.11 -24.61 9.52
CA ASN A 259 -1.07 -24.57 8.66
C ASN A 259 -0.73 -25.06 7.25
N ILE A 260 0.40 -24.65 6.68
CA ILE A 260 0.82 -25.15 5.35
C ILE A 260 0.92 -26.68 5.34
N ILE A 261 1.64 -27.27 6.31
CA ILE A 261 1.85 -28.73 6.34
C ILE A 261 0.53 -29.47 6.58
N LEU A 262 -0.26 -28.99 7.54
CA LEU A 262 -1.53 -29.62 7.88
C LEU A 262 -2.50 -29.58 6.69
N ASN A 263 -2.59 -28.44 6.02
CA ASN A 263 -3.42 -28.25 4.83
C ASN A 263 -2.99 -29.17 3.67
N TRP A 264 -1.68 -29.32 3.44
CA TRP A 264 -1.20 -30.30 2.46
C TRP A 264 -1.59 -31.72 2.81
N LYS A 265 -1.48 -32.10 4.09
CA LYS A 265 -1.86 -33.43 4.55
C LYS A 265 -3.35 -33.70 4.38
N HIS A 266 -4.21 -32.75 4.75
CA HIS A 266 -5.65 -32.88 4.52
C HIS A 266 -6.00 -33.02 3.04
N LEU A 267 -5.37 -32.24 2.15
CA LEU A 267 -5.58 -32.39 0.71
C LEU A 267 -5.12 -33.76 0.19
N LEU A 268 -3.96 -34.26 0.66
CA LEU A 268 -3.46 -35.58 0.28
C LEU A 268 -4.32 -36.72 0.82
N ASP A 269 -4.76 -36.66 2.07
CA ASP A 269 -5.62 -37.66 2.70
C ASP A 269 -6.94 -37.82 1.93
N VAL A 270 -7.51 -36.70 1.47
CA VAL A 270 -8.71 -36.69 0.62
C VAL A 270 -8.45 -37.34 -0.74
N MET A 271 -7.35 -37.01 -1.40
CA MET A 271 -6.99 -37.61 -2.69
C MET A 271 -6.73 -39.11 -2.54
N ASP A 272 -6.00 -39.54 -1.51
CA ASP A 272 -5.70 -40.95 -1.23
C ASP A 272 -6.95 -41.75 -0.83
N ALA A 273 -7.89 -41.13 -0.09
CA ALA A 273 -9.18 -41.75 0.22
C ALA A 273 -10.03 -41.98 -1.05
N SER A 274 -10.03 -41.03 -1.99
CA SER A 274 -10.73 -41.19 -3.27
C SER A 274 -10.16 -42.37 -4.09
N GLY A 275 -8.83 -42.51 -4.11
CA GLY A 275 -8.15 -43.63 -4.79
C GLY A 275 -8.42 -44.99 -4.15
N ARG A 276 -8.47 -45.07 -2.82
CA ARG A 276 -8.83 -46.32 -2.12
C ARG A 276 -10.27 -46.75 -2.41
N ARG A 277 -11.23 -45.81 -2.38
CA ARG A 277 -12.63 -46.07 -2.73
C ARG A 277 -12.78 -46.53 -4.18
N ALA A 278 -12.06 -45.90 -5.10
CA ALA A 278 -12.04 -46.29 -6.52
C ALA A 278 -11.54 -47.73 -6.71
N LYS A 279 -10.44 -48.11 -6.04
CA LYS A 279 -9.88 -49.48 -6.10
C LYS A 279 -10.83 -50.53 -5.53
N ILE A 280 -11.48 -50.24 -4.40
CA ILE A 280 -12.47 -51.14 -3.78
C ILE A 280 -13.68 -51.30 -4.72
N ALA A 281 -14.18 -50.22 -5.31
CA ALA A 281 -15.29 -50.27 -6.25
C ALA A 281 -14.95 -51.05 -7.52
N ALA A 282 -13.73 -50.89 -8.06
CA ALA A 282 -13.26 -51.66 -9.21
C ALA A 282 -13.12 -53.16 -8.89
N ALA A 283 -12.60 -53.50 -7.70
CA ALA A 283 -12.49 -54.88 -7.25
C ALA A 283 -13.87 -55.54 -7.03
N LYS A 284 -14.84 -54.82 -6.46
CA LYS A 284 -16.24 -55.29 -6.32
C LYS A 284 -16.91 -55.47 -7.69
N GLY A 285 -16.71 -54.54 -8.62
CA GLY A 285 -17.24 -54.64 -9.98
C GLY A 285 -16.69 -55.85 -10.77
N ALA A 286 -15.43 -56.23 -10.53
CA ALA A 286 -14.84 -57.41 -11.14
C ALA A 286 -15.39 -58.72 -10.56
N LYS A 287 -15.71 -58.76 -9.25
CA LYS A 287 -16.22 -59.96 -8.56
C LYS A 287 -17.72 -60.19 -8.75
N ASN A 288 -18.52 -59.14 -8.93
CA ASN A 288 -19.97 -59.26 -9.16
C ASN A 288 -20.35 -59.87 -10.51
N ASN A 289 -19.39 -60.24 -11.35
CA ASN A 289 -19.64 -60.96 -12.59
C ASN A 289 -19.48 -62.49 -12.46
N GLU A 290 -19.06 -63.00 -11.29
CA GLU A 290 -18.88 -64.45 -11.08
C GLU A 290 -19.72 -65.04 -9.92
N GLU A 291 -20.20 -64.26 -8.93
CA GLU A 291 -20.84 -64.89 -7.73
C GLU A 291 -21.87 -64.00 -6.97
N ALA A 292 -22.58 -63.09 -7.64
CA ALA A 292 -23.56 -62.21 -7.00
C ALA A 292 -24.97 -62.86 -6.88
N ALA A 293 -25.12 -63.86 -6.00
CA ALA A 293 -26.44 -64.35 -5.59
C ALA A 293 -26.63 -64.61 -4.09
N GLU A 294 -25.58 -64.78 -3.28
CA GLU A 294 -25.78 -65.15 -1.86
C GLU A 294 -24.74 -64.45 -0.96
N LEU A 295 -25.18 -63.87 0.15
CA LEU A 295 -24.43 -63.13 1.19
C LEU A 295 -24.28 -61.61 1.02
N GLU A 296 -25.40 -60.90 1.14
CA GLU A 296 -25.46 -59.56 1.75
C GLU A 296 -26.01 -59.67 3.18
N THR A 297 -25.17 -60.01 4.15
CA THR A 297 -25.47 -59.83 5.58
C THR A 297 -24.16 -59.78 6.35
N GLU A 298 -23.54 -58.59 6.43
CA GLU A 298 -22.80 -58.12 7.61
C GLU A 298 -22.45 -56.65 7.37
N SER A 299 -23.34 -55.82 7.89
CA SER A 299 -23.30 -54.36 7.95
C SER A 299 -22.14 -53.89 8.83
N GLU A 300 -21.10 -53.32 8.23
CA GLU A 300 -20.31 -52.32 8.94
C GLU A 300 -21.19 -51.06 9.10
N PRO A 301 -21.18 -50.40 10.26
CA PRO A 301 -21.95 -49.18 10.47
C PRO A 301 -21.33 -48.07 9.64
N GLU A 302 -21.83 -47.89 8.41
CA GLU A 302 -21.70 -46.65 7.67
C GLU A 302 -22.38 -45.57 8.50
N SER A 303 -21.62 -44.89 9.36
CA SER A 303 -22.02 -43.60 9.90
C SER A 303 -21.96 -42.59 8.75
N GLU A 304 -22.94 -42.70 7.85
CA GLU A 304 -23.26 -41.72 6.83
C GLU A 304 -23.60 -40.42 7.57
N THR A 305 -22.59 -39.57 7.71
CA THR A 305 -22.87 -38.14 7.87
C THR A 305 -23.35 -37.68 6.50
N GLU A 306 -24.67 -37.75 6.30
CA GLU A 306 -25.44 -37.56 5.05
C GLU A 306 -25.21 -36.24 4.29
N ASP A 307 -24.45 -35.28 4.83
CA ASP A 307 -24.29 -33.95 4.22
C ASP A 307 -23.12 -33.81 3.24
N GLY A 308 -22.38 -34.88 2.95
CA GLY A 308 -21.25 -34.84 2.01
C GLY A 308 -21.64 -35.21 0.59
N ALA A 309 -21.86 -34.23 -0.29
CA ALA A 309 -22.10 -34.48 -1.72
C ALA A 309 -21.03 -35.44 -2.29
N PRO A 310 -21.43 -36.57 -2.92
CA PRO A 310 -20.47 -37.53 -3.45
C PRO A 310 -19.57 -36.87 -4.49
N LEU A 311 -18.26 -37.12 -4.39
CA LEU A 311 -17.28 -36.60 -5.33
C LEU A 311 -17.70 -36.96 -6.77
N PRO A 312 -17.68 -36.00 -7.71
CA PRO A 312 -18.03 -36.25 -9.11
C PRO A 312 -16.94 -37.12 -9.77
N GLY A 313 -17.16 -38.44 -9.75
CA GLY A 313 -16.33 -39.43 -10.44
C GLY A 313 -15.71 -40.47 -9.50
N LYS A 314 -15.83 -41.75 -9.86
CA LYS A 314 -15.18 -42.90 -9.18
C LYS A 314 -13.70 -43.04 -9.53
N LEU A 315 -13.08 -42.04 -10.15
CA LEU A 315 -11.71 -42.14 -10.65
C LEU A 315 -10.72 -41.81 -9.53
N PRO A 316 -9.61 -42.56 -9.40
CA PRO A 316 -8.51 -42.21 -8.51
C PRO A 316 -7.94 -40.85 -8.91
N VAL A 317 -7.77 -39.99 -7.91
CA VAL A 317 -7.23 -38.64 -8.06
C VAL A 317 -5.75 -38.65 -7.70
N LEU A 318 -4.89 -38.27 -8.64
CA LEU A 318 -3.46 -38.14 -8.40
C LEU A 318 -3.10 -36.68 -8.04
N PRO A 319 -2.30 -36.46 -6.97
CA PRO A 319 -1.86 -35.12 -6.60
C PRO A 319 -0.94 -34.52 -7.67
N PRO A 320 -0.92 -33.18 -7.84
CA PRO A 320 0.05 -32.52 -8.70
C PRO A 320 1.47 -32.71 -8.15
N ALA A 321 2.46 -32.89 -9.03
CA ALA A 321 3.86 -32.97 -8.65
C ALA A 321 4.36 -31.68 -7.97
N ASP A 322 3.73 -30.53 -8.25
CA ASP A 322 4.04 -29.22 -7.67
C ASP A 322 3.04 -28.77 -6.58
N LEU A 323 2.45 -29.72 -5.83
CA LEU A 323 1.55 -29.44 -4.71
C LEU A 323 2.13 -28.45 -3.69
N PHE A 324 3.44 -28.49 -3.46
CA PHE A 324 4.17 -27.62 -2.54
C PHE A 324 4.05 -26.12 -2.84
N ARG A 325 3.59 -25.74 -4.05
CA ARG A 325 3.32 -24.35 -4.43
C ARG A 325 2.00 -23.82 -3.85
N LEU A 326 1.11 -24.69 -3.36
CA LEU A 326 -0.17 -24.28 -2.78
C LEU A 326 -0.01 -24.04 -1.27
N ARG A 327 0.46 -22.86 -0.88
CA ARG A 327 0.71 -22.51 0.53
C ARG A 327 -0.43 -21.72 1.14
N ILE A 328 -1.29 -22.42 1.87
CA ILE A 328 -2.40 -21.82 2.61
C ILE A 328 -1.91 -21.56 4.04
N ARG A 329 -1.64 -20.28 4.36
CA ARG A 329 -0.98 -19.85 5.62
C ARG A 329 -1.96 -19.40 6.69
N ALA A 330 -2.82 -18.45 6.30
CA ALA A 330 -3.68 -17.73 7.23
C ALA A 330 -4.93 -18.52 7.67
N HIS A 331 -5.18 -19.67 7.05
CA HIS A 331 -6.37 -20.48 7.29
C HIS A 331 -5.99 -21.94 7.49
N GLU A 332 -6.52 -22.58 8.53
CA GLU A 332 -6.41 -24.01 8.78
C GLU A 332 -7.61 -24.68 8.11
N LEU A 333 -7.38 -25.45 7.05
CA LEU A 333 -8.44 -26.14 6.33
C LEU A 333 -8.99 -27.26 7.22
N THR A 334 -10.30 -27.28 7.36
CA THR A 334 -10.99 -28.46 7.88
C THR A 334 -10.92 -29.60 6.86
N PRO A 335 -11.01 -30.87 7.30
CA PRO A 335 -11.12 -32.00 6.38
C PRO A 335 -12.31 -31.88 5.40
N ALA A 336 -13.39 -31.20 5.79
CA ALA A 336 -14.53 -30.93 4.92
C ALA A 336 -14.17 -29.94 3.81
N GLU A 337 -13.58 -28.79 4.14
CA GLU A 337 -13.15 -27.82 3.12
C GLU A 337 -12.10 -28.42 2.18
N ALA A 338 -11.17 -29.23 2.69
CA ALA A 338 -10.21 -29.95 1.85
C ALA A 338 -10.91 -30.87 0.85
N ARG A 339 -11.99 -31.57 1.26
CA ARG A 339 -12.84 -32.37 0.35
C ARG A 339 -13.47 -31.50 -0.73
N ASP A 340 -14.06 -30.37 -0.35
CA ASP A 340 -14.73 -29.46 -1.30
C ASP A 340 -13.76 -28.86 -2.31
N ILE A 341 -12.55 -28.49 -1.85
CA ILE A 341 -11.48 -27.98 -2.71
C ILE A 341 -11.04 -29.05 -3.72
N VAL A 342 -10.81 -30.29 -3.29
CA VAL A 342 -10.43 -31.38 -4.19
C VAL A 342 -11.57 -31.70 -5.16
N ALA A 343 -12.82 -31.72 -4.70
CA ALA A 343 -14.01 -31.94 -5.53
C ALA A 343 -14.11 -30.88 -6.65
N ALA A 344 -13.99 -29.61 -6.28
CA ALA A 344 -14.02 -28.50 -7.22
C ALA A 344 -12.82 -28.54 -8.17
N ALA A 345 -11.63 -28.93 -7.70
CA ALA A 345 -10.44 -29.07 -8.53
C ALA A 345 -10.57 -30.20 -9.56
N VAL A 346 -11.14 -31.34 -9.19
CA VAL A 346 -11.43 -32.46 -10.09
C VAL A 346 -12.39 -32.02 -11.18
N LYS A 347 -13.47 -31.32 -10.84
CA LYS A 347 -14.41 -30.77 -11.82
C LYS A 347 -13.71 -29.83 -12.81
N LEU A 348 -12.91 -28.89 -12.29
CA LEU A 348 -12.15 -27.96 -13.14
C LEU A 348 -11.15 -28.68 -14.06
N GLN A 349 -10.53 -29.76 -13.59
CA GLN A 349 -9.60 -30.55 -14.38
C GLN A 349 -10.32 -31.31 -15.51
N ILE A 350 -11.47 -31.94 -15.21
CA ILE A 350 -12.29 -32.62 -16.22
C ILE A 350 -12.73 -31.63 -17.31
N ASP A 351 -13.19 -30.44 -16.92
CA ASP A 351 -13.59 -29.38 -17.87
C ASP A 351 -12.41 -28.90 -18.72
N ALA A 352 -11.22 -28.75 -18.11
CA ALA A 352 -10.01 -28.34 -18.82
C ALA A 352 -9.57 -29.40 -19.84
N ASP A 353 -9.64 -30.67 -19.46
CA ASP A 353 -9.27 -31.79 -20.31
C ASP A 353 -10.25 -31.99 -21.48
N ALA A 354 -11.55 -31.79 -21.24
CA ALA A 354 -12.57 -31.80 -22.29
C ALA A 354 -12.27 -30.74 -23.36
N ARG A 355 -11.96 -29.51 -22.94
CA ARG A 355 -11.57 -28.42 -23.86
C ARG A 355 -10.30 -28.72 -24.65
N GLN A 356 -9.30 -29.35 -24.03
CA GLN A 356 -8.09 -29.76 -24.73
C GLN A 356 -8.36 -30.84 -25.79
N SER A 357 -9.35 -31.71 -25.56
CA SER A 357 -9.76 -32.72 -26.56
C SER A 357 -10.49 -32.11 -27.76
N GLU A 358 -11.30 -31.06 -27.52
CA GLU A 358 -11.97 -30.30 -28.57
C GLU A 358 -10.98 -29.48 -29.41
N MET A 359 -9.97 -28.86 -28.79
CA MET A 359 -8.94 -28.11 -29.53
C MET A 359 -8.11 -29.01 -30.44
N LYS A 360 -7.72 -30.20 -29.96
CA LYS A 360 -6.96 -31.16 -30.78
C LYS A 360 -7.73 -31.70 -31.97
N THR A 361 -9.07 -31.74 -31.90
CA THR A 361 -9.91 -32.17 -33.02
C THR A 361 -10.17 -31.07 -34.04
N GLY A 362 -9.89 -29.79 -33.71
CA GLY A 362 -10.12 -28.65 -34.60
C GLY A 362 -8.93 -28.23 -35.47
N GLU A 363 -7.69 -28.57 -35.12
CA GLU A 363 -6.50 -28.15 -35.88
C GLU A 363 -6.13 -29.08 -37.05
N ASP A 364 -6.57 -30.34 -37.05
CA ASP A 364 -6.30 -31.32 -38.12
C ASP A 364 -7.38 -31.32 -39.23
N GLY A 365 -7.82 -30.14 -39.68
CA GLY A 365 -8.79 -29.96 -40.77
C GLY A 365 -8.38 -30.49 -42.15
N GLN A 366 -7.41 -31.41 -42.25
CA GLN A 366 -7.19 -32.24 -43.43
C GLN A 366 -7.99 -33.55 -43.31
N GLU A 367 -9.07 -33.60 -44.10
CA GLU A 367 -9.98 -34.72 -44.33
C GLU A 367 -9.27 -36.06 -44.54
N SER A 368 -8.93 -36.76 -43.46
CA SER A 368 -8.56 -38.18 -43.53
C SER A 368 -9.62 -38.99 -42.78
N LYS A 369 -10.62 -39.44 -43.55
CA LYS A 369 -11.65 -40.40 -43.11
C LYS A 369 -10.99 -41.71 -42.68
N SER A 370 -10.69 -41.85 -41.40
CA SER A 370 -10.48 -43.16 -40.76
C SER A 370 -11.31 -43.21 -39.47
N PRO A 371 -12.20 -44.20 -39.31
CA PRO A 371 -13.08 -44.26 -38.16
C PRO A 371 -12.37 -44.95 -36.98
N THR A 372 -12.74 -44.51 -35.78
CA THR A 372 -12.81 -45.35 -34.57
C THR A 372 -11.51 -45.88 -33.99
N THR A 373 -10.74 -45.01 -33.34
CA THR A 373 -10.03 -45.37 -32.11
C THR A 373 -10.77 -44.73 -30.94
N ALA A 374 -11.70 -45.48 -30.35
CA ALA A 374 -12.37 -45.08 -29.11
C ALA A 374 -11.30 -44.79 -28.06
N THR A 375 -11.21 -43.54 -27.62
CA THR A 375 -10.26 -43.09 -26.61
C THR A 375 -10.51 -43.91 -25.35
N ALA A 376 -9.54 -44.74 -24.95
CA ALA A 376 -9.69 -45.61 -23.80
C ALA A 376 -10.18 -44.80 -22.58
N PRO A 377 -11.14 -45.32 -21.80
CA PRO A 377 -11.66 -44.62 -20.62
C PRO A 377 -10.49 -44.30 -19.70
N ARG A 378 -10.31 -43.02 -19.38
CA ARG A 378 -9.23 -42.58 -18.51
C ARG A 378 -9.40 -43.22 -17.14
N SER A 379 -8.39 -43.97 -16.72
CA SER A 379 -8.41 -44.68 -15.45
C SER A 379 -8.12 -43.76 -14.27
N GLU A 380 -7.54 -42.57 -14.46
CA GLU A 380 -7.08 -41.70 -13.37
C GLU A 380 -7.22 -40.21 -13.74
N VAL A 381 -7.45 -39.35 -12.74
CA VAL A 381 -7.50 -37.89 -12.89
C VAL A 381 -6.23 -37.28 -12.30
N GLN A 382 -5.35 -36.76 -13.15
CA GLN A 382 -4.15 -36.05 -12.74
C GLN A 382 -4.47 -34.58 -12.47
N LEU A 383 -4.49 -34.17 -11.20
CA LEU A 383 -4.74 -32.77 -10.87
C LEU A 383 -3.54 -31.90 -11.23
N THR A 384 -3.83 -30.69 -11.72
CA THR A 384 -2.86 -29.61 -11.91
C THR A 384 -2.92 -28.62 -10.75
N TYR A 385 -1.78 -28.00 -10.41
CA TYR A 385 -1.72 -26.94 -9.40
C TYR A 385 -2.68 -25.78 -9.71
N GLN A 386 -2.86 -25.42 -10.99
CA GLN A 386 -3.75 -24.33 -11.39
C GLN A 386 -5.21 -24.59 -11.02
N CYS A 387 -5.69 -25.83 -11.23
CA CYS A 387 -7.05 -26.23 -10.87
C CYS A 387 -7.27 -26.20 -9.36
N LEU A 388 -6.32 -26.73 -8.58
CA LEU A 388 -6.38 -26.68 -7.11
C LEU A 388 -6.36 -25.26 -6.57
N ARG A 389 -5.49 -24.39 -7.10
CA ARG A 389 -5.43 -22.97 -6.70
C ARG A 389 -6.74 -22.25 -7.00
N ARG A 390 -7.35 -22.53 -8.15
CA ARG A 390 -8.64 -21.95 -8.54
C ARG A 390 -9.77 -22.46 -7.64
N ALA A 391 -9.82 -23.76 -7.38
CA ALA A 391 -10.78 -24.38 -6.48
C ALA A 391 -10.71 -23.80 -5.06
N TYR A 392 -9.50 -23.67 -4.50
CA TYR A 392 -9.29 -23.03 -3.19
C TYR A 392 -9.85 -21.60 -3.13
N ARG A 393 -9.63 -20.79 -4.18
CA ARG A 393 -10.18 -19.42 -4.23
C ARG A 393 -11.70 -19.40 -4.29
N THR A 394 -12.32 -20.39 -4.92
CA THR A 394 -13.78 -20.51 -5.01
C THR A 394 -14.39 -20.96 -3.69
N VAL A 395 -13.77 -21.91 -2.99
CA VAL A 395 -14.30 -22.47 -1.75
C VAL A 395 -14.06 -21.55 -0.55
N SER A 396 -12.81 -21.11 -0.34
CA SER A 396 -12.42 -20.42 0.90
C SER A 396 -12.44 -18.89 0.81
N GLN A 397 -12.64 -18.32 -0.39
CA GLN A 397 -12.65 -16.86 -0.66
C GLN A 397 -11.65 -16.05 0.21
N PRO A 398 -10.34 -16.33 0.12
CA PRO A 398 -9.37 -15.67 0.97
C PRO A 398 -9.41 -14.16 0.75
N GLN A 399 -9.31 -13.38 1.84
CA GLN A 399 -9.25 -11.92 1.75
C GLN A 399 -8.15 -11.51 0.77
N PRO A 400 -8.43 -10.63 -0.21
CA PRO A 400 -7.42 -10.17 -1.13
C PRO A 400 -6.31 -9.47 -0.34
N LEU A 401 -5.06 -9.89 -0.56
CA LEU A 401 -3.92 -9.16 -0.02
C LEU A 401 -3.93 -7.73 -0.58
N PRO A 402 -3.52 -6.72 0.21
CA PRO A 402 -3.36 -5.36 -0.28
C PRO A 402 -2.52 -5.35 -1.56
N LYS A 403 -2.86 -4.50 -2.53
CA LYS A 403 -2.08 -4.36 -3.77
C LYS A 403 -0.67 -3.85 -3.42
N ARG A 404 0.31 -4.75 -3.37
CA ARG A 404 1.73 -4.45 -3.14
C ARG A 404 2.33 -3.81 -4.41
N PHE A 405 3.40 -3.04 -4.26
CA PHE A 405 4.18 -2.45 -5.39
C PHE A 405 3.47 -1.45 -6.29
N ARG A 406 2.33 -0.87 -5.88
CA ARG A 406 1.72 0.21 -6.68
C ARG A 406 2.73 1.30 -7.00
N PHE A 407 3.55 1.70 -6.04
CA PHE A 407 4.60 2.70 -6.24
C PHE A 407 5.61 2.35 -7.33
N LEU A 408 6.15 1.12 -7.36
CA LEU A 408 7.11 0.71 -8.39
C LEU A 408 6.45 0.55 -9.77
N GLN A 409 5.14 0.30 -9.83
CA GLN A 409 4.37 0.21 -11.08
C GLN A 409 3.86 1.58 -11.57
N GLU A 410 3.62 2.52 -10.66
CA GLU A 410 3.07 3.86 -10.94
C GLU A 410 4.15 4.85 -11.39
N HIS A 411 5.42 4.53 -11.18
CA HIS A 411 6.54 5.34 -11.65
C HIS A 411 7.15 4.73 -12.93
N GLU A 412 7.27 5.55 -13.97
CA GLU A 412 8.00 5.23 -15.20
C GLU A 412 9.48 4.92 -14.88
N ASP A 413 10.18 4.24 -15.80
CA ASP A 413 11.57 3.74 -15.67
C ASP A 413 12.61 4.82 -15.24
N ASP A 414 12.21 6.10 -15.21
CA ASP A 414 13.04 7.25 -14.87
C ASP A 414 12.99 7.67 -13.38
N TYR A 415 12.12 7.07 -12.55
CA TYR A 415 12.04 7.43 -11.13
C TYR A 415 13.17 6.77 -10.32
N ILE A 416 14.17 7.56 -9.96
CA ILE A 416 15.24 7.15 -9.04
C ILE A 416 14.94 7.71 -7.63
N PRO A 417 14.57 6.87 -6.64
CA PRO A 417 14.34 7.31 -5.27
C PRO A 417 15.59 7.98 -4.66
N PRO A 418 15.50 9.19 -4.07
CA PRO A 418 16.67 9.93 -3.58
C PRO A 418 17.50 9.24 -2.49
N MET A 419 16.94 8.34 -1.67
CA MET A 419 17.72 7.55 -0.70
C MET A 419 18.77 6.65 -1.37
N MET A 420 18.56 6.33 -2.64
CA MET A 420 19.47 5.48 -3.41
C MET A 420 20.56 6.33 -4.10
N ARG A 421 20.40 7.66 -4.13
CA ARG A 421 21.44 8.64 -4.50
C ARG A 421 22.35 9.07 -3.33
N ALA A 422 21.98 8.78 -2.08
CA ALA A 422 22.74 9.21 -0.90
C ALA A 422 22.97 8.13 0.19
N GLY A 423 22.37 6.95 0.08
CA GLY A 423 22.42 5.90 1.10
C GLY A 423 21.81 6.35 2.44
N SER A 424 21.94 5.53 3.49
CA SER A 424 21.64 5.95 4.88
C SER A 424 22.75 6.83 5.48
N ARG A 425 23.48 7.61 4.67
CA ARG A 425 24.71 8.23 5.12
C ARG A 425 24.43 9.29 6.19
N LEU A 426 24.71 8.90 7.42
CA LEU A 426 25.49 9.64 8.41
C LEU A 426 26.72 10.28 7.72
N ILE A 427 26.54 11.40 7.02
CA ILE A 427 27.67 12.23 6.62
C ILE A 427 27.91 13.18 7.80
N SER A 428 28.97 12.90 8.57
CA SER A 428 29.53 13.92 9.46
C SER A 428 30.05 15.08 8.61
N ILE A 429 29.24 16.13 8.47
CA ILE A 429 29.71 17.44 8.03
C ILE A 429 29.81 18.33 9.27
N SER A 430 31.02 18.35 9.82
CA SER A 430 31.43 19.44 10.70
C SER A 430 31.27 20.77 9.94
N LYS A 431 30.44 21.66 10.47
CA LYS A 431 30.15 23.06 10.07
C LYS A 431 28.94 23.29 9.17
N LEU A 432 27.75 23.44 9.78
CA LEU A 432 26.81 24.51 9.43
C LEU A 432 26.06 24.95 10.70
N SER A 433 26.74 25.72 11.54
CA SER A 433 26.17 26.43 12.69
C SER A 433 25.84 27.87 12.30
N PHE A 434 24.85 28.08 11.45
CA PHE A 434 24.24 29.39 11.27
C PHE A 434 22.81 29.17 10.79
N LEU A 435 21.86 29.14 11.73
CA LEU A 435 20.47 29.61 11.63
C LEU A 435 19.72 29.14 12.90
N ASP A 436 20.20 29.61 14.05
CA ASP A 436 19.43 29.60 15.29
C ASP A 436 19.31 31.05 15.77
N THR A 437 18.18 31.68 15.43
CA THR A 437 17.68 32.86 16.14
C THR A 437 16.19 32.70 16.38
N ASN A 438 15.89 32.20 17.57
CA ASN A 438 14.81 32.61 18.47
C ASN A 438 13.63 33.40 17.87
N SER A 439 12.42 32.84 17.98
CA SER A 439 11.47 33.33 18.99
C SER A 439 10.43 32.26 19.34
N SER A 440 10.26 32.06 20.64
CA SER A 440 9.32 31.16 21.29
C SER A 440 8.05 31.91 21.70
N ASN A 441 6.98 31.13 21.91
CA ASN A 441 5.66 31.45 22.46
C ASN A 441 4.56 31.85 21.46
N ALA A 442 3.91 30.83 20.90
CA ALA A 442 2.50 30.91 20.53
C ALA A 442 1.76 29.71 21.17
N SER A 443 0.92 30.02 22.15
CA SER A 443 -0.04 29.09 22.74
C SER A 443 -1.08 28.71 21.69
N PHE A 444 -1.06 27.47 21.24
CA PHE A 444 -2.09 26.91 20.35
C PHE A 444 -3.29 26.50 21.22
N HIS A 445 -4.26 27.39 21.37
CA HIS A 445 -5.60 27.02 21.83
C HIS A 445 -6.39 26.49 20.63
N SER A 446 -6.50 25.16 20.54
CA SER A 446 -7.35 24.50 19.55
C SER A 446 -8.81 24.61 20.02
N ALA A 447 -9.58 25.50 19.39
CA ALA A 447 -11.03 25.54 19.54
C ALA A 447 -11.64 24.45 18.65
N SER A 448 -12.26 23.46 19.28
CA SER A 448 -13.02 22.40 18.66
C SER A 448 -14.29 22.95 18.01
N SER A 449 -14.29 23.17 16.70
CA SER A 449 -15.52 23.22 15.93
C SER A 449 -15.84 21.81 15.45
N GLN A 450 -16.84 21.19 16.06
CA GLN A 450 -17.54 20.02 15.53
C GLN A 450 -18.11 20.39 14.15
N GLY A 451 -17.42 19.98 13.09
CA GLY A 451 -17.91 19.96 11.73
C GLY A 451 -17.77 18.53 11.24
N ASP A 452 -18.92 17.90 11.06
CA ASP A 452 -19.16 16.55 10.57
C ASP A 452 -18.43 16.29 9.23
N VAL A 453 -17.24 15.67 9.29
CA VAL A 453 -16.52 15.13 8.14
C VAL A 453 -16.10 13.71 8.51
N GLY A 454 -17.00 12.75 8.28
CA GLY A 454 -16.85 11.33 8.65
C GLY A 454 -15.78 10.56 7.87
N PHE A 455 -14.52 11.00 7.91
CA PHE A 455 -13.38 10.39 7.20
C PHE A 455 -12.37 9.66 8.10
N VAL A 456 -12.59 9.60 9.43
CA VAL A 456 -11.52 9.16 10.36
C VAL A 456 -11.63 7.69 10.80
N ASP A 457 -12.79 7.04 10.69
CA ASP A 457 -12.97 5.69 11.26
C ASP A 457 -12.42 4.53 10.40
N ASP A 458 -12.18 4.73 9.11
CA ASP A 458 -11.63 3.68 8.23
C ASP A 458 -10.10 3.52 8.32
N GLU A 459 -9.37 4.48 8.93
CA GLU A 459 -7.92 4.35 9.14
C GLU A 459 -7.56 3.48 10.35
N GLU A 460 -8.39 3.44 11.40
CA GLU A 460 -8.15 2.59 12.58
C GLU A 460 -8.32 1.09 12.29
N ASN A 461 -9.02 0.74 11.20
CA ASN A 461 -9.26 -0.64 10.79
C ASN A 461 -8.22 -1.23 9.82
N ARG A 462 -7.21 -0.46 9.38
CA ARG A 462 -6.10 -1.08 8.63
C ARG A 462 -5.41 -2.05 9.59
N THR A 463 -5.45 -3.35 9.33
CA THR A 463 -4.82 -4.31 10.25
C THR A 463 -3.33 -4.38 9.90
N ARG A 464 -2.44 -4.14 10.87
CA ARG A 464 -0.99 -4.34 10.68
C ARG A 464 -0.76 -5.80 10.27
N TRP A 465 -0.12 -6.04 9.14
CA TRP A 465 0.01 -7.38 8.58
C TRP A 465 1.45 -7.89 8.60
N TRP A 466 1.63 -9.18 8.78
CA TRP A 466 2.93 -9.86 8.72
C TRP A 466 2.94 -10.81 7.53
N ALA A 467 3.84 -10.60 6.58
CA ALA A 467 4.13 -11.60 5.56
C ALA A 467 5.28 -12.52 5.97
N LEU A 468 6.20 -12.05 6.81
CA LEU A 468 7.30 -12.89 7.32
C LEU A 468 6.78 -13.90 8.36
N PRO A 469 7.01 -15.20 8.13
CA PRO A 469 6.78 -16.22 9.15
C PRO A 469 7.68 -16.00 10.39
N PRO A 470 7.23 -16.36 11.61
CA PRO A 470 8.03 -16.24 12.83
C PRO A 470 9.42 -16.89 12.72
N ALA A 471 9.54 -18.06 12.07
CA ALA A 471 10.82 -18.73 11.90
C ALA A 471 11.82 -17.89 11.07
N ILE A 472 11.34 -17.24 10.01
CA ILE A 472 12.18 -16.35 9.20
C ILE A 472 12.63 -15.13 10.01
N VAL A 473 11.73 -14.52 10.81
CA VAL A 473 12.11 -13.38 11.68
C VAL A 473 13.18 -13.80 12.70
N ARG A 474 13.09 -15.01 13.27
CA ARG A 474 14.14 -15.56 14.14
C ARG A 474 15.48 -15.70 13.42
N LEU A 475 15.49 -16.27 12.21
CA LEU A 475 16.71 -16.43 11.42
C LEU A 475 17.35 -15.08 11.07
N ILE A 476 16.55 -14.09 10.66
CA ILE A 476 17.01 -12.73 10.38
C ILE A 476 17.65 -12.11 11.62
N SER A 477 17.00 -12.24 12.79
CA SER A 477 17.53 -11.69 14.03
C SER A 477 18.81 -12.39 14.50
N GLN A 478 18.89 -13.72 14.39
CA GLN A 478 20.09 -14.47 14.73
C GLN A 478 21.28 -14.05 13.84
N PHE A 479 21.07 -14.02 12.52
CA PHE A 479 22.07 -13.55 11.57
C PHE A 479 22.53 -12.12 11.89
N PHE A 480 21.58 -11.20 12.11
CA PHE A 480 21.91 -9.82 12.43
C PHE A 480 22.74 -9.69 13.71
N ASN A 481 22.37 -10.42 14.77
CA ASN A 481 23.11 -10.40 16.02
C ASN A 481 24.50 -11.00 15.87
N GLU A 482 24.66 -12.05 15.06
CA GLU A 482 25.95 -12.66 14.73
C GLU A 482 26.84 -11.65 13.99
N GLU A 483 26.35 -11.05 12.91
CA GLU A 483 27.09 -10.06 12.12
C GLU A 483 27.40 -8.78 12.91
N ALA A 484 26.45 -8.29 13.72
CA ALA A 484 26.69 -7.15 14.60
C ALA A 484 27.76 -7.44 15.66
N SER A 485 27.89 -8.69 16.10
CA SER A 485 28.93 -9.09 17.06
C SER A 485 30.34 -9.14 16.46
N LYS A 486 30.45 -9.34 15.14
CA LYS A 486 31.72 -9.34 14.38
C LYS A 486 32.29 -7.94 14.18
N LEU A 487 31.44 -6.91 14.25
CA LEU A 487 31.88 -5.53 14.05
C LEU A 487 32.76 -5.06 15.21
N PRO A 488 33.80 -4.25 14.94
CA PRO A 488 34.68 -3.74 15.97
C PRO A 488 33.86 -2.94 16.98
N LYS A 489 33.83 -3.40 18.24
CA LYS A 489 33.21 -2.66 19.34
C LYS A 489 33.83 -1.27 19.35
N LYS A 490 33.02 -0.22 19.13
CA LYS A 490 33.49 1.17 19.23
C LYS A 490 34.23 1.30 20.56
N ARG A 491 35.50 1.71 20.52
CA ARG A 491 36.29 1.95 21.74
C ARG A 491 35.44 2.85 22.62
N GLN A 492 35.04 2.36 23.80
CA GLN A 492 34.33 3.18 24.75
C GLN A 492 35.20 4.40 25.03
N SER A 493 34.72 5.57 24.62
CA SER A 493 35.40 6.82 24.89
C SER A 493 35.58 6.91 26.41
N THR A 494 36.82 7.01 26.86
CA THR A 494 37.15 7.21 28.27
C THR A 494 36.84 8.63 28.74
N LEU A 495 36.51 9.54 27.80
CA LEU A 495 36.07 10.89 28.13
C LEU A 495 34.68 10.84 28.76
N ALA A 496 34.47 11.64 29.80
CA ALA A 496 33.18 11.80 30.46
C ALA A 496 32.11 12.18 29.43
N VAL A 497 31.30 11.19 29.04
CA VAL A 497 30.23 11.34 28.07
C VAL A 497 29.12 12.13 28.76
N SER A 498 28.67 13.23 28.16
CA SER A 498 27.56 14.00 28.73
C SER A 498 26.32 13.10 28.86
N PRO A 499 25.43 13.28 29.87
CA PRO A 499 24.20 12.49 30.00
C PRO A 499 23.36 12.47 28.72
N ARG A 500 23.40 13.56 27.93
CA ARG A 500 22.78 13.66 26.61
C ARG A 500 23.42 12.71 25.61
N THR A 501 24.74 12.74 25.49
CA THR A 501 25.51 11.86 24.60
C THR A 501 25.40 10.39 25.01
N GLN A 502 25.29 10.10 26.30
CA GLN A 502 25.10 8.73 26.81
C GLN A 502 23.71 8.19 26.43
N ARG A 503 22.67 9.03 26.51
CA ARG A 503 21.33 8.69 26.02
C ARG A 503 21.31 8.48 24.50
N ASP A 504 22.03 9.31 23.77
CA ASP A 504 22.11 9.20 22.30
C ASP A 504 22.89 7.95 21.87
N LEU A 505 23.99 7.62 22.55
CA LEU A 505 24.74 6.38 22.34
C LEU A 505 23.93 5.14 22.74
N ALA A 506 23.12 5.22 23.81
CA ALA A 506 22.19 4.14 24.18
C ALA A 506 21.07 3.93 23.14
N MET A 507 20.79 4.94 22.32
CA MET A 507 19.85 4.85 21.20
C MET A 507 20.53 4.50 19.86
N GLU A 508 21.85 4.49 19.80
CA GLU A 508 22.60 4.11 18.60
C GLU A 508 22.44 2.60 18.39
N LYS A 509 21.52 2.22 17.48
CA LYS A 509 21.27 0.83 17.16
C LYS A 509 22.50 0.24 16.47
N SER A 510 22.76 -1.04 16.76
CA SER A 510 23.67 -1.82 15.92
C SER A 510 23.19 -1.78 14.48
N HIS A 511 24.15 -1.85 13.56
CA HIS A 511 23.90 -1.85 12.12
C HIS A 511 24.95 -2.72 11.45
N ILE A 512 24.60 -3.35 10.33
CA ILE A 512 25.51 -4.20 9.54
C ILE A 512 25.62 -3.65 8.11
N PRO A 513 26.69 -3.94 7.36
CA PRO A 513 26.76 -3.51 5.96
C PRO A 513 25.63 -4.09 5.10
N ILE A 514 25.02 -3.27 4.23
CA ILE A 514 23.97 -3.70 3.31
C ILE A 514 24.45 -4.82 2.38
N THR A 515 25.71 -4.78 1.96
CA THR A 515 26.30 -5.83 1.12
C THR A 515 26.27 -7.20 1.80
N THR A 516 26.54 -7.25 3.11
CA THR A 516 26.44 -8.46 3.93
C THR A 516 24.99 -8.95 4.05
N PHE A 517 24.04 -8.03 4.21
CA PHE A 517 22.62 -8.37 4.22
C PHE A 517 22.16 -8.93 2.85
N LEU A 518 22.50 -8.26 1.76
CA LEU A 518 22.06 -8.66 0.41
C LEU A 518 22.69 -9.98 -0.05
N SER A 519 23.87 -10.34 0.46
CA SER A 519 24.52 -11.63 0.17
C SER A 519 24.04 -12.79 1.06
N SER A 520 23.25 -12.51 2.09
CA SER A 520 22.74 -13.54 3.01
C SER A 520 21.68 -14.43 2.35
N GLU A 521 21.46 -15.62 2.92
CA GLU A 521 20.36 -16.51 2.59
C GLU A 521 19.71 -17.02 3.88
N PHE A 522 18.39 -16.94 3.99
CA PHE A 522 17.65 -17.47 5.14
C PHE A 522 16.88 -18.71 4.72
N LYS A 523 17.24 -19.88 5.27
CA LYS A 523 16.69 -21.17 4.86
C LYS A 523 15.75 -21.73 5.92
N THR A 524 14.57 -22.12 5.48
CA THR A 524 13.60 -22.92 6.25
C THR A 524 13.35 -24.23 5.53
N ASP A 525 12.53 -25.09 6.11
CA ASP A 525 12.14 -26.36 5.48
C ASP A 525 11.35 -26.14 4.18
N LEU A 526 10.58 -25.04 4.12
CA LEU A 526 9.71 -24.75 2.98
C LEU A 526 10.38 -23.90 1.91
N GLU A 527 11.24 -22.95 2.29
CA GLU A 527 11.68 -21.89 1.38
C GLU A 527 13.05 -21.35 1.74
N THR A 528 13.66 -20.69 0.76
CA THR A 528 14.88 -19.91 0.94
C THR A 528 14.59 -18.46 0.61
N LEU A 529 14.75 -17.59 1.59
CA LEU A 529 14.69 -16.14 1.38
C LEU A 529 16.06 -15.66 0.87
N LYS A 530 16.06 -15.02 -0.29
CA LYS A 530 17.26 -14.49 -0.96
C LYS A 530 17.15 -12.98 -1.12
N PRO A 531 17.60 -12.19 -0.12
CA PRO A 531 17.69 -10.73 -0.20
C PRO A 531 18.36 -10.21 -1.48
N ARG A 532 19.30 -10.96 -2.07
CA ARG A 532 19.92 -10.63 -3.37
C ARG A 532 18.90 -10.37 -4.49
N LEU A 533 17.74 -11.01 -4.48
CA LEU A 533 16.70 -10.78 -5.49
C LEU A 533 16.14 -9.35 -5.45
N LEU A 534 16.24 -8.67 -4.31
CA LEU A 534 15.95 -7.24 -4.22
C LEU A 534 16.93 -6.42 -5.04
N THR A 535 18.20 -6.83 -5.05
CA THR A 535 19.23 -6.14 -5.83
C THR A 535 18.89 -6.16 -7.31
N ASP A 536 18.54 -7.33 -7.83
CA ASP A 536 18.21 -7.50 -9.24
C ASP A 536 16.96 -6.68 -9.61
N ARG A 537 15.95 -6.63 -8.71
CA ARG A 537 14.75 -5.81 -8.87
C ARG A 537 15.06 -4.31 -8.85
N PHE A 538 15.86 -3.85 -7.90
CA PHE A 538 16.24 -2.44 -7.82
C PHE A 538 17.06 -2.02 -9.04
N ILE A 539 17.99 -2.87 -9.50
CA ILE A 539 18.75 -2.62 -10.72
C ILE A 539 17.83 -2.55 -11.95
N GLN A 540 16.83 -3.43 -12.07
CA GLN A 540 15.84 -3.40 -13.16
C GLN A 540 15.09 -2.06 -13.25
N HIS A 541 14.84 -1.41 -12.12
CA HIS A 541 14.19 -0.09 -12.05
C HIS A 541 15.18 1.09 -11.97
N GLY A 542 16.46 0.88 -12.30
CA GLY A 542 17.46 1.95 -12.31
C GLY A 542 17.80 2.52 -10.92
N ILE A 543 17.53 1.76 -9.86
CA ILE A 543 17.69 2.19 -8.46
C ILE A 543 19.09 1.75 -7.94
N PRO A 544 20.05 2.67 -7.76
CA PRO A 544 21.42 2.32 -7.37
C PRO A 544 21.54 1.93 -5.89
N ILE A 545 22.17 0.80 -5.59
CA ILE A 545 22.35 0.33 -4.20
C ILE A 545 23.65 0.88 -3.64
N GLU A 546 23.54 1.79 -2.67
CA GLU A 546 24.72 2.32 -2.00
C GLU A 546 25.30 1.40 -0.93
N VAL A 547 26.63 1.47 -0.77
CA VAL A 547 27.36 0.88 0.36
C VAL A 547 27.02 1.65 1.63
N SER A 548 25.91 1.28 2.27
CA SER A 548 25.47 1.82 3.55
C SER A 548 25.24 0.71 4.57
N SER A 549 24.76 1.06 5.76
CA SER A 549 24.45 0.11 6.82
C SER A 549 22.95 -0.07 6.98
N ILE A 550 22.53 -1.18 7.58
CA ILE A 550 21.13 -1.52 7.82
C ILE A 550 20.97 -2.07 9.24
N THR A 551 19.91 -1.64 9.91
CA THR A 551 19.52 -2.13 11.24
C THR A 551 18.59 -3.34 11.12
N LEU A 552 18.46 -4.12 12.20
CA LEU A 552 17.53 -5.27 12.26
C LEU A 552 16.10 -4.88 11.87
N GLN A 553 15.65 -3.73 12.37
CA GLN A 553 14.30 -3.25 12.13
C GLN A 553 14.07 -2.95 10.65
N GLU A 554 15.03 -2.33 9.97
CA GLU A 554 14.97 -2.05 8.54
C GLU A 554 15.04 -3.33 7.72
N MET A 555 15.87 -4.31 8.11
CA MET A 555 15.91 -5.64 7.47
C MET A 555 14.54 -6.33 7.53
N VAL A 556 13.91 -6.37 8.72
CA VAL A 556 12.62 -7.04 8.89
C VAL A 556 11.52 -6.31 8.14
N ASN A 557 11.45 -4.98 8.21
CA ASN A 557 10.44 -4.22 7.46
C ASN A 557 10.61 -4.38 5.94
N CYS A 558 11.85 -4.29 5.44
CA CYS A 558 12.17 -4.50 4.03
C CYS A 558 11.77 -5.91 3.57
N LEU A 559 12.19 -6.95 4.29
CA LEU A 559 11.86 -8.33 3.93
C LEU A 559 10.38 -8.65 4.12
N ASN A 560 9.68 -7.98 5.04
CA ASN A 560 8.23 -8.14 5.20
C ASN A 560 7.45 -7.59 4.01
N GLU A 561 7.87 -6.44 3.50
CA GLU A 561 7.26 -5.82 2.33
C GLU A 561 7.51 -6.65 1.06
N TYR A 562 8.75 -7.11 0.85
CA TYR A 562 9.20 -7.81 -0.36
C TYR A 562 9.24 -9.33 -0.24
N TYR A 563 8.53 -9.87 0.75
CA TYR A 563 8.64 -11.28 1.10
C TYR A 563 8.36 -12.22 -0.09
N LEU A 564 7.40 -11.90 -0.96
CA LEU A 564 7.03 -12.76 -2.10
C LEU A 564 8.08 -12.74 -3.20
N GLU A 565 8.81 -11.63 -3.34
CA GLU A 565 9.81 -11.38 -4.37
C GLU A 565 11.15 -12.02 -3.99
N VAL A 566 11.46 -12.04 -2.69
CA VAL A 566 12.69 -12.64 -2.18
C VAL A 566 12.53 -14.10 -1.77
N SER A 567 11.31 -14.60 -1.59
CA SER A 567 11.09 -16.00 -1.23
C SER A 567 11.18 -16.89 -2.47
N VAL A 568 12.06 -17.89 -2.39
CA VAL A 568 12.19 -18.95 -3.38
C VAL A 568 11.70 -20.25 -2.75
N ASP A 569 10.64 -20.81 -3.32
CA ASP A 569 10.08 -22.08 -2.87
C ASP A 569 11.12 -23.20 -3.03
N LYS A 570 11.32 -23.97 -1.97
CA LYS A 570 12.08 -25.21 -2.06
C LYS A 570 11.20 -26.25 -2.76
N PRO A 571 11.70 -26.97 -3.77
CA PRO A 571 10.96 -28.08 -4.36
C PRO A 571 10.82 -29.19 -3.32
N ILE A 572 9.58 -29.60 -3.03
CA ILE A 572 9.24 -30.65 -2.07
C ILE A 572 8.37 -31.67 -2.80
N THR A 573 8.75 -32.95 -2.76
CA THR A 573 7.95 -34.03 -3.38
C THR A 573 6.75 -34.39 -2.52
N VAL A 574 5.76 -35.07 -3.10
CA VAL A 574 4.57 -35.51 -2.38
C VAL A 574 4.93 -36.47 -1.24
N GLU A 575 5.92 -37.34 -1.44
CA GLU A 575 6.42 -38.26 -0.42
C GLU A 575 7.05 -37.49 0.74
N GLN A 576 7.87 -36.48 0.44
CA GLN A 576 8.45 -35.62 1.47
C GLN A 576 7.35 -34.91 2.27
N ILE A 577 6.31 -34.38 1.61
CA ILE A 577 5.16 -33.74 2.30
C ILE A 577 4.48 -34.73 3.27
N ARG A 578 4.31 -35.99 2.88
CA ARG A 578 3.73 -37.03 3.75
C ARG A 578 4.59 -37.27 5.01
N GLU A 579 5.90 -37.30 4.83
CA GLU A 579 6.88 -37.51 5.91
C GLU A 579 7.05 -36.30 6.86
N MET A 580 6.71 -35.10 6.42
CA MET A 580 6.82 -33.89 7.25
C MET A 580 5.99 -34.00 8.53
N ARG A 581 6.59 -33.70 9.68
CA ARG A 581 5.87 -33.69 10.95
C ARG A 581 5.07 -32.39 11.09
N VAL A 582 3.81 -32.50 11.49
CA VAL A 582 3.01 -31.33 11.86
C VAL A 582 3.52 -30.86 13.22
N PRO A 583 4.01 -29.61 13.37
CA PRO A 583 4.39 -29.10 14.67
C PRO A 583 3.21 -29.14 15.63
N GLU A 584 3.41 -29.76 16.78
CA GLU A 584 2.43 -29.70 17.86
C GLU A 584 2.38 -28.26 18.39
N LEU A 585 1.18 -27.69 18.46
CA LEU A 585 0.99 -26.47 19.22
C LEU A 585 1.20 -26.85 20.68
N GLN A 586 2.31 -26.40 21.26
CA GLN A 586 2.45 -26.48 22.71
C GLN A 586 1.21 -25.79 23.28
N PRO A 587 0.40 -26.48 24.11
CA PRO A 587 -0.74 -25.84 24.74
C PRO A 587 -0.17 -24.61 25.42
N ASN A 588 -0.66 -23.44 25.04
CA ASN A 588 -0.27 -22.19 25.68
C ASN A 588 -0.68 -22.37 27.14
N ASP A 589 0.26 -22.76 28.00
CA ASP A 589 0.08 -22.73 29.44
C ASP A 589 -0.25 -21.27 29.73
N GLY A 590 -1.54 -20.98 29.91
CA GLY A 590 -2.14 -19.65 29.91
C GLY A 590 -1.72 -18.78 31.08
N SER A 591 -0.51 -18.97 31.61
CA SER A 591 0.15 -18.09 32.54
C SER A 591 0.58 -16.84 31.76
N PRO A 592 -0.09 -15.69 31.93
CA PRO A 592 0.40 -14.44 31.37
C PRO A 592 1.82 -14.23 31.91
N ALA A 593 2.78 -14.02 31.02
CA ALA A 593 4.14 -13.66 31.40
C ALA A 593 4.08 -12.35 32.22
N GLN A 594 4.30 -12.47 33.53
CA GLN A 594 4.38 -11.34 34.47
C GLN A 594 5.65 -10.53 34.27
#